data_AF-A0A7M4F1G6-F1
#
_entry.id   AF-A0A7M4F1G6-F1
#
_cell.length_a   1.000
_cell.length_b   1.000
_cell.length_c   1.000
_cell.angle_alpha   90.00
_cell.angle_beta   90.00
_cell.angle_gamma   90.00
#
_symmetry.space_group_name_H-M   'P 1'
#
loop_
_entity.id
_entity.type
_entity.pdbx_description
1 polymer ?
#
loop_
_entity_poly.entity_id
_entity_poly.type
_entity_poly.pdbx_seq_one_letter_code
_entity_poly.pdbx_strand_id
1 'polypeptide(L)' 'MSSTAPLSGLMGRYRAAAGLDTALLRFVFDGRLLPPSDTPEELGLEPGDVIESQTGTMRRLSVHKKKMELLFEA' A
#
# COMPACT_ATOMS: atom_id res chain seq x y z
N MET A 1 -15.01 8.44 -3.64
CA MET A 1 -14.83 7.52 -4.80
C MET A 1 -16.12 6.73 -4.95
N SER A 2 -16.46 6.27 -6.15
CA SER A 2 -17.60 5.35 -6.32
C SER A 2 -17.22 3.97 -5.77
N SER A 3 -18.14 3.30 -5.06
CA SER A 3 -17.91 1.93 -4.55
C SER A 3 -17.79 0.88 -5.67
N THR A 4 -18.24 1.23 -6.87
CA THR A 4 -18.15 0.40 -8.09
C THR A 4 -16.91 0.70 -8.93
N ALA A 5 -16.13 1.73 -8.59
CA ALA A 5 -14.94 2.08 -9.36
C ALA A 5 -13.74 1.20 -8.93
N PRO A 6 -12.89 0.75 -9.87
CA PRO A 6 -11.70 0.00 -9.53
C PRO A 6 -10.74 0.78 -8.61
N LEU A 7 -10.06 0.05 -7.73
CA LEU A 7 -9.10 0.62 -6.79
C LEU A 7 -7.82 1.17 -7.48
N SER A 8 -7.58 0.87 -8.75
CA SER A 8 -6.41 1.32 -9.53
C SER A 8 -6.11 2.81 -9.39
N GLY A 9 -7.13 3.66 -9.44
CA GLY A 9 -6.98 5.11 -9.28
C GLY A 9 -6.57 5.51 -7.86
N LEU A 10 -7.10 4.83 -6.83
CA LEU A 10 -6.70 5.05 -5.44
C LEU A 10 -5.24 4.63 -5.22
N MET A 11 -4.91 3.41 -5.64
CA MET A 11 -3.59 2.82 -5.53
C MET A 11 -2.53 3.67 -6.24
N GLY A 12 -2.85 4.18 -7.44
CA GLY A 12 -1.96 5.07 -8.20
C GLY A 12 -1.70 6.40 -7.49
N ARG A 13 -2.75 7.07 -6.96
CA ARG A 13 -2.58 8.31 -6.20
C ARG A 13 -1.76 8.11 -4.92
N TYR A 14 -1.97 6.98 -4.23
CA TYR A 14 -1.18 6.64 -3.05
C TYR A 14 0.30 6.44 -3.40
N ARG A 15 0.60 5.70 -4.47
CA ARG A 15 1.99 5.49 -4.94
C ARG A 15 2.69 6.82 -5.24
N ALA A 16 2.03 7.71 -5.97
CA ALA A 16 2.57 9.02 -6.31
C ALA A 16 2.81 9.88 -5.06
N ALA A 17 1.84 9.93 -4.14
CA ALA A 17 1.95 10.68 -2.89
C ALA A 17 3.05 10.14 -1.96
N ALA A 18 3.27 8.82 -1.97
CA ALA A 18 4.30 8.16 -1.16
C ALA A 18 5.69 8.14 -1.83
N GLY A 19 5.82 8.60 -3.07
CA GLY A 19 7.08 8.50 -3.84
C GLY A 19 7.48 7.05 -4.15
N LEU A 20 6.49 6.17 -4.33
CA LEU A 20 6.65 4.72 -4.53
C LEU A 20 6.35 4.28 -5.96
N ASP A 21 6.36 5.19 -6.93
CA ASP A 21 5.97 4.92 -8.31
C ASP A 21 6.79 3.81 -8.99
N THR A 22 8.04 3.63 -8.58
CA THR A 22 8.95 2.58 -9.08
C THR A 22 9.01 1.35 -8.19
N ALA A 23 8.41 1.40 -6.99
CA ALA A 23 8.47 0.30 -6.03
C ALA A 23 7.38 -0.74 -6.30
N LEU A 24 7.70 -2.02 -6.10
CA LEU A 24 6.70 -3.08 -6.09
C LEU A 24 5.86 -2.94 -4.81
N LEU A 25 4.75 -2.20 -4.90
CA LEU A 25 3.80 -1.99 -3.82
C LEU A 25 2.59 -2.92 -3.99
N ARG A 26 2.38 -3.77 -2.99
CA ARG A 26 1.22 -4.64 -2.84
C ARG A 26 0.22 -4.01 -1.88
N PHE A 27 -1.06 -4.15 -2.16
CA PHE A 27 -2.13 -3.71 -1.27
C PHE A 27 -2.83 -4.93 -0.71
N VAL A 28 -3.16 -4.90 0.59
CA VAL A 28 -3.74 -6.04 1.29
C VAL A 28 -4.92 -5.55 2.13
N PHE A 29 -6.00 -6.32 2.12
CA PHE A 29 -7.16 -6.10 2.98
C PHE A 29 -7.62 -7.44 3.52
N ASP A 30 -7.80 -7.54 4.85
CA ASP A 30 -8.10 -8.80 5.55
C ASP A 30 -7.17 -9.96 5.18
N GLY A 31 -5.87 -9.67 5.04
CA GLY A 31 -4.86 -10.66 4.66
C GLY A 31 -4.91 -11.11 3.19
N ARG A 32 -5.86 -10.61 2.38
CA ARG A 32 -5.97 -10.87 0.95
C ARG A 32 -5.27 -9.79 0.14
N LEU A 33 -4.44 -10.21 -0.82
CA LEU A 33 -3.86 -9.31 -1.81
C LEU A 33 -4.95 -8.71 -2.70
N LEU A 34 -4.97 -7.38 -2.79
CA LEU A 34 -5.90 -6.63 -3.62
C LEU A 34 -5.31 -6.37 -5.00
N PRO A 35 -5.90 -6.91 -6.09
CA PRO A 35 -5.61 -6.46 -7.44
C PRO A 35 -6.20 -5.06 -7.68
N PRO A 36 -5.62 -4.27 -8.59
CA PRO A 36 -6.09 -2.91 -8.89
C PRO A 36 -7.46 -2.87 -9.59
N SER A 37 -7.93 -4.00 -10.11
CA SER A 37 -9.25 -4.15 -10.73
C SER A 37 -10.39 -4.32 -9.72
N ASP A 38 -10.10 -4.78 -8.50
CA ASP A 38 -11.13 -4.99 -7.48
C ASP A 38 -11.79 -3.65 -7.13
N THR A 39 -13.08 -3.71 -6.79
CA THR A 39 -13.87 -2.56 -6.39
C THR A 39 -14.15 -2.58 -4.88
N PRO A 40 -14.38 -1.42 -4.25
CA PRO A 40 -14.79 -1.37 -2.85
C PRO A 40 -16.03 -2.22 -2.53
N GLU A 41 -17.01 -2.26 -3.43
CA GLU A 41 -18.24 -3.05 -3.25
C GLU A 41 -17.97 -4.56 -3.22
N GLU A 42 -17.16 -5.09 -4.15
CA GLU A 42 -16.79 -6.51 -4.18
C GLU A 42 -15.99 -6.94 -2.94
N LEU A 43 -15.28 -6.00 -2.32
CA LEU A 43 -14.49 -6.20 -1.12
C LEU A 43 -15.28 -5.95 0.17
N GLY A 44 -16.50 -5.42 0.08
CA GLY A 44 -17.30 -5.02 1.24
C GLY A 44 -16.68 -3.89 2.05
N LEU A 45 -15.89 -3.01 1.42
CA LEU A 45 -15.22 -1.90 2.10
C LEU A 45 -16.23 -0.85 2.58
N GLU A 46 -16.16 -0.53 3.86
CA GLU A 46 -16.93 0.52 4.50
C GLU A 46 -16.11 1.79 4.74
N PRO A 47 -16.75 2.96 4.87
CA PRO A 47 -16.07 4.18 5.28
C PRO A 47 -15.37 4.01 6.64
N GLY A 48 -14.05 4.12 6.63
CA GLY A 48 -13.21 3.96 7.83
C GLY A 48 -12.31 2.72 7.79
N ASP A 49 -12.56 1.80 6.86
CA ASP A 49 -11.70 0.64 6.65
C ASP A 49 -10.30 1.01 6.19
N VAL A 50 -9.33 0.16 6.54
CA VAL A 50 -7.90 0.37 6.29
C VAL A 50 -7.38 -0.66 5.30
N ILE A 51 -6.81 -0.20 4.20
CA ILE A 51 -6.06 -1.04 3.26
C ILE A 51 -4.58 -0.94 3.62
N GLU A 52 -3.95 -2.08 3.90
CA GLU A 52 -2.51 -2.16 4.16
C GLU A 52 -1.71 -2.06 2.86
N SER A 53 -0.52 -1.48 2.94
CA SER A 53 0.40 -1.41 1.80
C SER A 53 1.74 -2.04 2.17
N GLN A 54 2.21 -2.99 1.36
CA GLN A 54 3.44 -3.74 1.57
C GLN A 54 4.38 -3.54 0.38
N THR A 55 5.54 -2.94 0.60
CA THR A 55 6.60 -2.89 -0.41
C THR A 55 7.35 -4.22 -0.43
N GLY A 56 7.67 -4.76 -1.61
CA GLY A 56 8.45 -5.99 -1.74
C GLY A 56 9.84 -5.97 -1.08
N THR A 57 10.38 -4.79 -0.76
CA THR A 57 11.61 -4.65 0.03
C THR A 57 11.27 -4.63 1.51
N MET A 58 11.73 -5.63 2.27
CA MET A 58 11.77 -5.58 3.73
C MET A 58 12.68 -4.42 4.14
N ARG A 59 12.10 -3.29 4.55
CA ARG A 59 12.87 -2.13 5.02
C ARG A 59 12.97 -2.22 6.54
N ARG A 60 14.15 -2.59 7.05
CA ARG A 60 14.43 -2.57 8.48
C ARG A 60 14.88 -1.16 8.88
N LEU A 61 14.11 -0.51 9.74
CA LEU A 61 14.54 0.73 10.38
C LEU A 61 15.45 0.37 11.56
N SER A 62 16.70 0.81 11.53
CA SER A 62 17.62 0.70 12.68
C SER A 62 17.86 2.08 13.29
N VAL A 63 17.78 2.15 14.61
CA VAL A 63 18.08 3.37 15.37
C VAL A 63 19.42 3.17 16.07
N HIS A 64 20.42 3.96 15.71
CA HIS A 64 21.72 3.97 16.39
C HIS A 64 22.04 5.36 16.91
N LYS A 65 22.13 5.48 18.24
CA LYS A 65 22.68 6.62 19.01
C LYS A 65 22.50 8.02 18.40
N LYS A 66 21.29 8.32 17.89
CA LYS A 66 20.80 9.59 17.28
C LYS A 66 20.66 9.65 15.73
N LYS A 67 20.82 8.55 15.00
CA LYS A 67 20.52 8.51 13.55
C LYS A 67 19.55 7.37 13.23
N MET A 68 18.49 7.68 12.49
CA MET A 68 17.65 6.69 11.84
C MET A 68 18.17 6.49 10.42
N GLU A 69 18.49 5.24 10.07
CA GLU A 69 18.88 4.89 8.70
C GLU A 69 17.97 3.78 8.16
N LEU A 70 17.51 3.98 6.92
CA LEU A 70 16.79 2.98 6.14
C LEU A 70 17.81 1.99 5.58
N LEU A 71 17.78 0.76 6.08
CA LEU A 71 18.59 -0.32 5.55
C LEU A 71 17.79 -1.05 4.46
N PHE A 72 18.40 -1.17 3.28
CA PHE A 72 17.92 -1.99 2.18
C PHE A 72 18.62 -3.35 2.28
N GLU A 73 17.89 -4.41 2.61
CA GLU A 73 18.40 -5.78 2.41
C GLU A 73 18.11 -6.17 0.95
N ALA A 74 19.17 -6.54 0.21
CA ALA A 74 19.11 -7.08 -1.14
C ALA A 74 19.09 -8.62 -1.11
#